data_AF-A0A239BPG9-F1
#
_entry.id   AF-A0A239BPG9-F1
#
_cell.length_a   1.000
_cell.length_b   1.000
_cell.length_c   1.000
_cell.angle_alpha   90.00
_cell.angle_beta   90.00
_cell.angle_gamma   90.00
#
_symmetry.space_group_name_H-M   'P 1'
#
loop_
_entity.id
_entity.type
_entity.pdbx_description
1 polymer ?
#
loop_
_entity_poly.entity_id
_entity_poly.type
_entity_poly.pdbx_seq_one_letter_code
_entity_poly.pdbx_strand_id
1 'polypeptide(L)'
;MGTRVVTDDEVRRIMRLAAGRLLQRLPQLTDELVAKIRDTDEAYRRMVPTDDHWQSVYEAMRDGIGAILLPRPERRDLPQAEKTARRRAEQGLPMDSLLRSYRLSAQVMWDGLIEVVTDEEPENLAVLIRSATKVWHATDRQAIAAAEAYRRREAEMFGRTAERVQALLDALLEDRADAALVRSAAAALDLPELGRYAVVVTRLPGRHDHGDDALRPTSLGVMRLLWRMRSDYEVSVVLLHEAEMDDLTDELRPHITGCAGISPVVEGLAELGRARRLAELALRTCVGEGPEIARLEDRLPAALVVSQPELAGHLSGTVLRPILALDPADREVLLGTLEAWLRCEGSAMRAAGQLYCHRNTVFNRIRRIEQLTGRSLARPLDIVELTLALDAVRLLPVT
;
A
#
# COMPACT_ATOMS: atom_id res chain seq x y z
N MET A 1 -62.88 -31.62 6.93
CA MET A 1 -61.91 -31.19 7.96
C MET A 1 -61.66 -29.70 7.78
N GLY A 2 -62.20 -28.87 8.67
CA GLY A 2 -62.09 -27.41 8.58
C GLY A 2 -60.67 -26.94 8.85
N THR A 3 -60.18 -26.03 8.01
CA THR A 3 -58.88 -25.39 8.13
C THR A 3 -58.88 -24.53 9.40
N ARG A 4 -58.37 -25.06 10.52
CA ARG A 4 -58.16 -24.31 11.76
C ARG A 4 -57.30 -23.08 11.46
N VAL A 5 -57.85 -21.88 11.67
CA VAL A 5 -57.13 -20.61 11.52
C VAL A 5 -56.15 -20.54 12.69
N VAL A 6 -54.89 -20.83 12.41
CA VAL A 6 -53.79 -20.75 13.38
C VAL A 6 -53.47 -19.28 13.63
N THR A 7 -53.51 -18.85 14.89
CA THR A 7 -53.18 -17.46 15.26
C THR A 7 -51.66 -17.30 15.47
N ASP A 8 -51.12 -16.10 15.25
CA ASP A 8 -49.71 -15.80 15.53
C ASP A 8 -49.33 -16.02 17.01
N ASP A 9 -50.32 -15.98 17.92
CA ASP A 9 -50.14 -16.26 19.34
C ASP A 9 -50.00 -17.74 19.65
N GLU A 10 -50.72 -18.60 18.92
CA GLU A 10 -50.59 -20.05 19.01
C GLU A 10 -49.20 -20.51 18.54
N VAL A 11 -48.73 -19.96 17.41
CA VAL A 11 -47.35 -20.16 16.92
C VAL A 11 -46.32 -19.73 17.95
N ARG A 12 -46.48 -18.54 18.54
CA ARG A 12 -45.57 -18.04 19.57
C ARG A 12 -45.55 -18.92 20.81
N ARG A 13 -46.71 -19.44 21.25
CA ARG A 13 -46.79 -20.36 22.40
C ARG A 13 -45.99 -21.63 22.14
N ILE A 14 -46.21 -22.27 20.99
CA ILE A 14 -45.54 -23.53 20.61
C ILE A 14 -44.03 -23.31 20.47
N MET A 15 -43.60 -22.25 19.80
CA MET A 15 -42.18 -21.92 19.66
C MET A 15 -41.51 -21.65 21.01
N ARG A 16 -42.20 -21.00 21.96
CA ARG A 16 -41.68 -20.77 23.32
C ARG A 16 -41.58 -22.05 24.13
N LEU A 17 -42.58 -22.94 24.04
CA LEU A 17 -42.54 -24.25 24.69
C LEU A 17 -41.33 -25.04 24.20
N ALA A 18 -41.21 -25.21 22.87
CA ALA A 18 -40.15 -25.99 22.26
C ALA A 18 -38.76 -25.40 22.53
N ALA A 19 -38.58 -24.08 22.41
CA ALA A 19 -37.32 -23.43 22.76
C ALA A 19 -36.97 -23.58 24.25
N GLY A 20 -37.95 -23.49 25.16
CA GLY A 20 -37.75 -23.70 26.59
C GLY A 20 -37.27 -25.12 26.92
N ARG A 21 -37.81 -26.14 26.25
CA ARG A 21 -37.38 -27.53 26.38
C ARG A 21 -36.00 -27.79 25.82
N LEU A 22 -35.68 -27.22 24.65
CA LEU A 22 -34.34 -27.34 24.08
C LEU A 22 -33.28 -26.71 24.99
N LEU A 23 -33.59 -25.56 25.61
CA LEU A 23 -32.66 -24.94 26.57
C LEU A 23 -32.41 -25.83 27.81
N GLN A 24 -33.37 -26.65 28.24
CA GLN A 24 -33.17 -27.62 29.32
C GLN A 24 -32.23 -28.77 28.91
N ARG A 25 -32.19 -29.11 27.62
CA ARG A 25 -31.33 -30.15 27.02
C ARG A 25 -30.10 -29.57 26.30
N LEU A 26 -29.74 -28.32 26.60
CA LEU A 26 -28.71 -27.59 25.85
C LEU A 26 -27.32 -28.26 25.88
N PRO A 27 -26.82 -28.80 27.02
CA PRO A 27 -25.55 -29.51 27.03
C PRO A 27 -25.51 -30.70 26.05
N GLN A 28 -26.58 -31.50 26.01
CA GLN A 28 -26.66 -32.68 25.13
C GLN A 28 -26.73 -32.28 23.66
N LEU A 29 -27.50 -31.24 23.33
CA LEU A 29 -27.55 -30.68 21.97
C LEU A 29 -26.20 -30.11 21.53
N THR A 30 -25.46 -29.53 22.46
CA THR A 30 -24.11 -29.02 22.20
C THR A 30 -23.15 -30.17 21.90
N ASP A 31 -23.18 -31.24 22.70
CA ASP A 31 -22.36 -32.44 22.48
C ASP A 31 -22.61 -33.03 21.08
N GLU A 32 -23.89 -33.21 20.72
CA GLU A 32 -24.32 -33.72 19.42
C GLU A 32 -23.80 -32.84 18.26
N LEU A 33 -24.01 -31.54 18.36
CA LEU A 33 -23.62 -30.60 17.31
C LEU A 33 -22.11 -30.49 17.16
N VAL A 34 -21.36 -30.45 18.27
CA VAL A 34 -19.90 -30.42 18.26
C VAL A 34 -19.35 -31.69 17.63
N ALA A 35 -19.90 -32.86 17.98
CA ALA A 35 -19.53 -34.12 17.38
C ALA A 35 -19.80 -34.11 15.87
N LYS A 36 -21.00 -33.69 15.45
CA LYS A 36 -21.42 -33.62 14.04
C LYS A 36 -20.53 -32.68 13.22
N ILE A 37 -20.23 -31.48 13.73
CA ILE A 37 -19.35 -30.51 13.04
C ILE A 37 -17.94 -31.09 12.90
N ARG A 38 -17.38 -31.67 13.97
CA ARG A 38 -16.01 -32.20 13.95
C ARG A 38 -15.88 -33.45 13.08
N ASP A 39 -16.90 -34.29 13.02
CA ASP A 39 -16.93 -35.46 12.12
C ASP A 39 -16.97 -35.03 10.64
N THR A 40 -17.73 -33.96 10.34
CA THR A 40 -17.95 -33.49 8.97
C THR A 40 -16.86 -32.54 8.45
N ASP A 41 -16.16 -31.83 9.33
CA ASP A 41 -15.23 -30.76 8.96
C ASP A 41 -13.84 -30.93 9.62
N GLU A 42 -12.84 -31.24 8.78
CA GLU A 42 -11.45 -31.41 9.22
C GLU A 42 -10.84 -30.12 9.78
N ALA A 43 -11.21 -28.94 9.25
CA ALA A 43 -10.64 -27.68 9.71
C ALA A 43 -11.00 -27.40 11.18
N TYR A 44 -12.25 -27.71 11.58
CA TYR A 44 -12.65 -27.65 12.99
C TYR A 44 -11.88 -28.63 13.87
N ARG A 45 -11.59 -29.85 13.38
CA ARG A 45 -10.80 -30.83 14.14
C ARG A 45 -9.37 -30.36 14.38
N ARG A 46 -8.74 -29.79 13.35
CA ARG A 46 -7.33 -29.41 13.35
C ARG A 46 -7.06 -28.05 14.00
N MET A 47 -7.92 -27.06 13.77
CA MET A 47 -7.62 -25.65 14.08
C MET A 47 -8.32 -25.12 15.33
N VAL A 48 -9.40 -25.77 15.78
CA VAL A 48 -10.19 -25.32 16.94
C VAL A 48 -10.08 -26.33 18.09
N PRO A 49 -9.54 -25.92 19.26
CA PRO A 49 -9.52 -26.76 20.46
C PRO A 49 -10.92 -27.23 20.85
N THR A 50 -11.06 -28.48 21.30
CA THR A 50 -12.37 -29.09 21.58
C THR A 50 -13.16 -28.32 22.63
N ASP A 51 -12.53 -27.93 23.74
CA ASP A 51 -13.20 -27.20 24.82
C ASP A 51 -13.66 -25.80 24.36
N ASP A 52 -12.84 -25.12 23.55
CA ASP A 52 -13.20 -23.83 22.95
C ASP A 52 -14.35 -23.96 21.96
N HIS A 53 -14.33 -25.03 21.15
CA HIS A 53 -15.41 -25.31 20.21
C HIS A 53 -16.72 -25.55 20.96
N TRP A 54 -16.71 -26.42 21.98
CA TRP A 54 -17.87 -26.74 22.79
C TRP A 54 -18.45 -25.50 23.47
N GLN A 55 -17.61 -24.71 24.15
CA GLN A 55 -18.06 -23.49 24.82
C GLN A 55 -18.68 -22.49 23.84
N SER A 56 -18.07 -22.31 22.67
CA SER A 56 -18.57 -21.40 21.64
C SER A 56 -19.92 -21.86 21.08
N VAL A 57 -20.08 -23.16 20.83
CA VAL A 57 -21.34 -23.75 20.35
C VAL A 57 -22.42 -23.65 21.43
N TYR A 58 -22.10 -23.95 22.68
CA TYR A 58 -23.01 -23.83 23.82
C TYR A 58 -23.57 -22.41 23.95
N GLU A 59 -22.69 -21.39 23.97
CA GLU A 59 -23.10 -19.99 24.05
C GLU A 59 -23.95 -19.57 22.84
N ALA A 60 -23.54 -19.97 21.62
CA ALA A 60 -24.27 -19.65 20.40
C ALA A 60 -25.66 -20.30 20.35
N MET A 61 -25.78 -21.57 20.75
CA MET A 61 -27.07 -22.27 20.83
C MET A 61 -27.95 -21.69 21.95
N ARG A 62 -27.39 -21.38 23.12
CA ARG A 62 -28.12 -20.70 24.21
C ARG A 62 -28.74 -19.40 23.73
N ASP A 63 -27.93 -18.54 23.11
CA ASP A 63 -28.36 -17.20 22.71
C ASP A 63 -29.25 -17.26 21.45
N GLY A 64 -28.98 -18.18 20.52
CA GLY A 64 -29.79 -18.44 19.33
C GLY A 64 -31.18 -19.01 19.63
N ILE A 65 -31.27 -20.03 20.50
CA ILE A 65 -32.56 -20.59 20.95
C ILE A 65 -33.26 -19.58 21.87
N GLY A 66 -32.53 -18.94 22.79
CA GLY A 66 -33.06 -17.91 23.69
C GLY A 66 -33.65 -16.71 22.95
N ALA A 67 -33.14 -16.37 21.76
CA ALA A 67 -33.71 -15.32 20.92
C ALA A 67 -35.16 -15.60 20.49
N ILE A 68 -35.62 -16.86 20.49
CA ILE A 68 -37.03 -17.21 20.25
C ILE A 68 -37.92 -16.70 21.39
N LEU A 69 -37.40 -16.71 22.62
CA LEU A 69 -38.11 -16.33 23.84
C LEU A 69 -38.13 -14.81 24.08
N LEU A 70 -37.17 -14.08 23.50
CA LEU A 70 -36.90 -12.68 23.82
C LEU A 70 -37.38 -11.69 22.74
N PRO A 71 -37.81 -10.47 23.14
CA PRO A 71 -38.04 -9.37 22.21
C PRO A 71 -36.72 -8.90 21.58
N ARG A 72 -36.77 -8.34 20.37
CA ARG A 72 -35.56 -8.01 19.57
C ARG A 72 -34.47 -7.22 20.32
N PRO A 73 -34.77 -6.18 21.13
CA PRO A 73 -33.74 -5.39 21.80
C PRO A 73 -32.91 -6.16 22.84
N GLU A 74 -33.46 -7.25 23.38
CA GLU A 74 -32.83 -8.07 24.42
C GLU A 74 -32.05 -9.25 23.86
N ARG A 75 -32.17 -9.50 22.55
CA ARG A 75 -31.52 -10.65 21.89
C ARG A 75 -30.02 -10.45 21.80
N ARG A 76 -29.28 -11.53 22.05
CA ARG A 76 -27.81 -11.58 22.01
C ARG A 76 -27.27 -12.49 20.90
N ASP A 77 -28.15 -13.05 20.09
CA ASP A 77 -27.78 -14.00 19.04
C ASP A 77 -26.88 -13.38 17.97
N LEU A 78 -27.15 -12.15 17.50
CA LEU A 78 -26.28 -11.47 16.55
C LEU A 78 -24.92 -11.07 17.16
N PRO A 79 -24.84 -10.38 18.32
CA PRO A 79 -23.55 -10.12 18.97
C PRO A 79 -22.74 -11.38 19.29
N GLN A 80 -23.39 -12.47 19.66
CA GLN A 80 -22.72 -13.76 19.92
C GLN A 80 -22.19 -14.39 18.63
N ALA A 81 -22.94 -14.27 17.53
CA ALA A 81 -22.50 -14.71 16.21
C ALA A 81 -21.25 -13.93 15.75
N GLU A 82 -21.25 -12.61 15.93
CA GLU A 82 -20.09 -11.75 15.64
C GLU A 82 -18.87 -12.06 16.51
N LYS A 83 -19.08 -12.31 17.83
CA LYS A 83 -18.01 -12.73 18.76
C LYS A 83 -17.37 -14.03 18.30
N THR A 84 -18.19 -15.03 17.99
CA THR A 84 -17.72 -16.36 17.52
C THR A 84 -16.95 -16.22 16.21
N ALA A 85 -17.48 -15.46 15.26
CA ALA A 85 -16.86 -15.25 13.95
C ALA A 85 -15.49 -14.56 14.03
N ARG A 86 -15.36 -13.51 14.86
CA ARG A 86 -14.06 -12.85 15.10
C ARG A 86 -13.02 -13.82 15.64
N ARG A 87 -13.40 -14.65 16.60
CA ARG A 87 -12.51 -15.66 17.18
C ARG A 87 -12.08 -16.71 16.15
N ARG A 88 -12.99 -17.13 15.27
CA ARG A 88 -12.67 -18.07 14.17
C ARG A 88 -11.74 -17.45 13.12
N ALA A 89 -11.92 -16.17 12.80
CA ALA A 89 -10.99 -15.43 11.94
C ALA A 89 -9.59 -15.39 12.56
N GLU A 90 -9.46 -15.07 13.85
CA GLU A 90 -8.18 -15.06 14.58
C GLU A 90 -7.49 -16.43 14.63
N GLN A 91 -8.27 -17.52 14.62
CA GLN A 91 -7.78 -18.89 14.54
C GLN A 91 -7.45 -19.33 13.10
N GLY A 92 -7.74 -18.50 12.09
CA GLY A 92 -7.53 -18.82 10.68
C GLY A 92 -8.49 -19.86 10.12
N LEU A 93 -9.62 -20.14 10.78
CA LEU A 93 -10.59 -21.12 10.32
C LEU A 93 -11.21 -20.65 8.99
N PRO A 94 -11.24 -21.48 7.94
CA PRO A 94 -11.85 -21.12 6.66
C PRO A 94 -13.31 -20.63 6.82
N MET A 95 -13.67 -19.58 6.10
CA MET A 95 -15.01 -18.98 6.13
C MET A 95 -16.10 -20.00 5.77
N ASP A 96 -15.85 -20.87 4.80
CA ASP A 96 -16.79 -21.90 4.37
C ASP A 96 -17.04 -22.94 5.47
N SER A 97 -16.02 -23.30 6.26
CA SER A 97 -16.18 -24.12 7.47
C SER A 97 -17.06 -23.41 8.50
N LEU A 98 -16.83 -22.12 8.77
CA LEU A 98 -17.67 -21.34 9.70
C LEU A 98 -19.15 -21.31 9.23
N LEU A 99 -19.41 -21.04 7.96
CA LEU A 99 -20.77 -21.00 7.43
C LEU A 99 -21.43 -22.39 7.42
N ARG A 100 -20.65 -23.45 7.20
CA ARG A 100 -21.11 -24.84 7.33
C ARG A 100 -21.53 -25.13 8.77
N SER A 101 -20.81 -24.65 9.78
CA SER A 101 -21.19 -24.87 11.17
C SER A 101 -22.55 -24.24 11.48
N TYR A 102 -22.84 -23.01 11.00
CA TYR A 102 -24.16 -22.39 11.17
C TYR A 102 -25.29 -23.19 10.52
N ARG A 103 -25.06 -23.77 9.33
CA ARG A 103 -26.03 -24.64 8.66
C ARG A 103 -26.32 -25.90 9.49
N LEU A 104 -25.27 -26.53 10.03
CA LEU A 104 -25.41 -27.71 10.90
C LEU A 104 -26.13 -27.36 12.22
N SER A 105 -25.81 -26.22 12.83
CA SER A 105 -26.49 -25.74 14.03
C SER A 105 -27.98 -25.52 13.81
N ALA A 106 -28.35 -24.97 12.65
CA ALA A 106 -29.74 -24.74 12.27
C ALA A 106 -30.51 -26.05 12.11
N GLN A 107 -29.89 -27.05 11.48
CA GLN A 107 -30.48 -28.38 11.32
C GLN A 107 -30.71 -29.05 12.68
N VAL A 108 -29.67 -29.13 13.53
CA VAL A 108 -29.78 -29.76 14.85
C VAL A 108 -30.83 -29.06 15.72
N MET A 109 -30.86 -27.73 15.71
CA MET A 109 -31.89 -26.96 16.41
C MET A 109 -33.31 -27.24 15.86
N TRP A 110 -33.48 -27.28 14.54
CA TRP A 110 -34.77 -27.51 13.91
C TRP A 110 -35.30 -28.92 14.17
N ASP A 111 -34.44 -29.93 14.06
CA ASP A 111 -34.75 -31.32 14.37
C ASP A 111 -35.15 -31.46 15.84
N GLY A 112 -34.42 -30.79 16.76
CA GLY A 112 -34.78 -30.75 18.17
C GLY A 112 -36.14 -30.09 18.44
N LEU A 113 -36.48 -28.99 17.74
CA LEU A 113 -37.80 -28.35 17.87
C LEU A 113 -38.91 -29.31 17.42
N ILE A 114 -38.69 -30.05 16.34
CA ILE A 114 -39.62 -31.06 15.82
C ILE A 114 -39.79 -32.20 16.83
N GLU A 115 -38.69 -32.73 17.38
CA GLU A 115 -38.72 -33.81 18.39
C GLU A 115 -39.59 -33.41 19.58
N VAL A 116 -39.34 -32.23 20.17
CA VAL A 116 -40.11 -31.75 21.33
C VAL A 116 -41.60 -31.63 21.03
N VAL A 117 -41.98 -31.06 19.88
CA VAL A 117 -43.41 -30.91 19.54
C VAL A 117 -44.03 -32.25 19.21
N THR A 118 -43.30 -33.16 18.56
CA THR A 118 -43.81 -34.50 18.24
C THR A 118 -44.07 -35.31 19.50
N ASP A 119 -43.22 -35.17 20.52
CA ASP A 119 -43.33 -35.92 21.77
C ASP A 119 -44.35 -35.32 22.75
N GLU A 120 -44.41 -33.98 22.88
CA GLU A 120 -45.25 -33.31 23.89
C GLU A 120 -46.61 -32.82 23.34
N GLU A 121 -46.67 -32.34 22.09
CA GLU A 121 -47.90 -31.77 21.48
C GLU A 121 -48.02 -32.11 19.98
N PRO A 122 -48.15 -33.41 19.61
CA PRO A 122 -48.06 -33.87 18.21
C PRO A 122 -49.10 -33.21 17.27
N GLU A 123 -50.27 -32.85 17.80
CA GLU A 123 -51.31 -32.13 17.07
C GLU A 123 -50.87 -30.76 16.55
N ASN A 124 -49.82 -30.17 17.15
CA ASN A 124 -49.29 -28.86 16.83
C ASN A 124 -48.07 -28.90 15.88
N LEU A 125 -47.64 -30.08 15.43
CA LEU A 125 -46.50 -30.22 14.52
C LEU A 125 -46.69 -29.43 13.20
N ALA A 126 -47.88 -29.47 12.61
CA ALA A 126 -48.19 -28.72 11.40
C ALA A 126 -48.07 -27.18 11.59
N VAL A 127 -48.27 -26.69 12.81
CA VAL A 127 -48.12 -25.27 13.17
C VAL A 127 -46.65 -24.88 13.28
N LEU A 128 -45.83 -25.76 13.90
CA LEU A 128 -44.38 -25.59 13.94
C LEU A 128 -43.79 -25.54 12.53
N ILE A 129 -44.15 -26.49 11.66
CA ILE A 129 -43.63 -26.59 10.28
C ILE A 129 -43.92 -25.31 9.48
N ARG A 130 -45.11 -24.70 9.63
CA ARG A 130 -45.43 -23.42 8.98
C ARG A 130 -44.55 -22.25 9.44
N SER A 131 -43.91 -22.41 10.59
CA SER A 131 -42.99 -21.41 11.16
C SER A 131 -41.54 -21.60 10.71
N ALA A 132 -41.24 -22.62 9.91
CA ALA A 132 -39.89 -22.91 9.42
C ALA A 132 -39.23 -21.69 8.77
N THR A 133 -39.94 -20.97 7.90
CA THR A 133 -39.41 -19.75 7.24
C THR A 133 -38.96 -18.68 8.24
N LYS A 134 -39.67 -18.53 9.37
CA LYS A 134 -39.28 -17.58 10.44
C LYS A 134 -37.99 -18.02 11.14
N VAL A 135 -37.80 -19.33 11.35
CA VAL A 135 -36.57 -19.90 11.93
C VAL A 135 -35.40 -19.76 10.95
N TRP A 136 -35.60 -20.12 9.68
CA TRP A 136 -34.57 -19.97 8.65
C TRP A 136 -34.09 -18.53 8.50
N HIS A 137 -34.99 -17.55 8.46
CA HIS A 137 -34.61 -16.13 8.44
C HIS A 137 -33.86 -15.68 9.70
N ALA A 138 -34.12 -16.28 10.86
CA ALA A 138 -33.38 -15.97 12.07
C ALA A 138 -31.93 -16.49 11.98
N THR A 139 -31.75 -17.75 11.58
CA THR A 139 -30.44 -18.35 11.35
C THR A 139 -29.65 -17.63 10.26
N ASP A 140 -30.30 -17.29 9.14
CA ASP A 140 -29.63 -16.60 8.02
C ASP A 140 -29.05 -15.26 8.46
N ARG A 141 -29.77 -14.49 9.29
CA ARG A 141 -29.24 -13.24 9.87
C ARG A 141 -28.03 -13.47 10.77
N GLN A 142 -28.00 -14.55 11.55
CA GLN A 142 -26.83 -14.91 12.36
C GLN A 142 -25.63 -15.27 11.48
N ALA A 143 -25.86 -16.05 10.41
CA ALA A 143 -24.81 -16.42 9.46
C ALA A 143 -24.26 -15.19 8.70
N ILE A 144 -25.13 -14.26 8.26
CA ILE A 144 -24.73 -13.01 7.61
C ILE A 144 -23.91 -12.14 8.57
N ALA A 145 -24.39 -11.93 9.81
CA ALA A 145 -23.67 -11.16 10.82
C ALA A 145 -22.29 -11.76 11.14
N ALA A 146 -22.22 -13.10 11.26
CA ALA A 146 -20.96 -13.82 11.41
C ALA A 146 -20.03 -13.61 10.20
N ALA A 147 -20.51 -13.74 8.97
CA ALA A 147 -19.71 -13.56 7.77
C ALA A 147 -19.14 -12.14 7.64
N GLU A 148 -19.95 -11.13 7.94
CA GLU A 148 -19.51 -9.72 7.95
C GLU A 148 -18.46 -9.45 9.03
N ALA A 149 -18.68 -9.96 10.25
CA ALA A 149 -17.72 -9.82 11.34
C ALA A 149 -16.39 -10.54 11.06
N TYR A 150 -16.46 -11.74 10.47
CA TYR A 150 -15.26 -12.46 10.05
C TYR A 150 -14.49 -11.66 8.99
N ARG A 151 -15.14 -11.23 7.90
CA ARG A 151 -14.47 -10.47 6.82
C ARG A 151 -13.85 -9.18 7.34
N ARG A 152 -14.56 -8.45 8.21
CA ARG A 152 -14.04 -7.24 8.84
C ARG A 152 -12.79 -7.55 9.66
N ARG A 153 -12.82 -8.62 10.45
CA ARG A 153 -11.68 -9.02 11.28
C ARG A 153 -10.48 -9.46 10.44
N GLU A 154 -10.73 -10.23 9.39
CA GLU A 154 -9.71 -10.65 8.43
C GLU A 154 -9.06 -9.43 7.75
N ALA A 155 -9.86 -8.49 7.27
CA ALA A 155 -9.38 -7.23 6.69
C ALA A 155 -8.57 -6.39 7.69
N GLU A 156 -8.98 -6.30 8.96
CA GLU A 156 -8.22 -5.62 10.01
C GLU A 156 -6.86 -6.29 10.28
N MET A 157 -6.80 -7.63 10.30
CA MET A 157 -5.55 -8.36 10.54
C MET A 157 -4.57 -8.22 9.37
N PHE A 158 -5.06 -8.31 8.13
CA PHE A 158 -4.24 -8.08 6.94
C PHE A 158 -3.82 -6.62 6.79
N GLY A 159 -4.73 -5.67 7.07
CA GLY A 159 -4.45 -4.24 7.05
C GLY A 159 -3.34 -3.84 8.03
N ARG A 160 -3.40 -4.31 9.28
CA ARG A 160 -2.33 -4.07 10.28
C ARG A 160 -0.98 -4.62 9.85
N THR A 161 -0.97 -5.76 9.16
CA THR A 161 0.27 -6.37 8.65
C THR A 161 0.85 -5.52 7.53
N ALA A 162 0.01 -5.09 6.57
CA ALA A 162 0.43 -4.20 5.49
C ALA A 162 0.91 -2.83 6.02
N GLU A 163 0.18 -2.22 6.97
CA GLU A 163 0.58 -0.97 7.61
C GLU A 163 1.92 -1.09 8.34
N ARG A 164 2.14 -2.20 9.06
CA ARG A 164 3.41 -2.47 9.74
C ARG A 164 4.56 -2.60 8.76
N VAL A 165 4.37 -3.33 7.66
CA VAL A 165 5.37 -3.49 6.60
C VAL A 165 5.73 -2.13 5.99
N GLN A 166 4.73 -1.29 5.71
CA GLN A 166 4.92 0.05 5.18
C GLN A 166 5.64 0.98 6.19
N ALA A 167 5.32 0.89 7.48
CA ALA A 167 5.99 1.65 8.53
C ALA A 167 7.47 1.26 8.70
N LEU A 168 7.81 -0.02 8.54
CA LEU A 168 9.20 -0.49 8.53
C LEU A 168 9.97 0.09 7.34
N LEU A 169 9.37 0.08 6.15
CA LEU A 169 9.97 0.68 4.95
C LEU A 169 10.19 2.19 5.12
N ASP A 170 9.21 2.92 5.68
CA ASP A 170 9.35 4.34 5.97
C ASP A 170 10.49 4.63 6.95
N ALA A 171 10.60 3.83 8.01
CA ALA A 171 11.65 4.01 8.99
C ALA A 171 13.06 3.77 8.40
N LEU A 172 13.20 2.80 7.47
CA LEU A 172 14.45 2.59 6.71
C LEU A 172 14.77 3.79 5.80
N LEU A 173 13.76 4.35 5.11
CA LEU A 173 13.92 5.47 4.19
C LEU A 173 14.15 6.83 4.91
N GLU A 174 13.77 6.95 6.18
CA GLU A 174 13.89 8.19 6.96
C GLU A 174 15.20 8.28 7.78
N ASP A 175 16.19 7.43 7.48
CA ASP A 175 17.53 7.40 8.11
C ASP A 175 17.47 7.13 9.63
N ARG A 176 16.43 6.39 10.04
CA ARG A 176 16.22 5.95 11.44
C ARG A 176 16.60 4.48 11.63
N ALA A 177 17.51 3.98 10.78
CA ALA A 177 17.88 2.58 10.76
C ALA A 177 18.87 2.22 11.87
N ASP A 178 18.37 1.58 12.92
CA ASP A 178 19.20 0.82 13.86
C ASP A 178 19.23 -0.68 13.50
N ALA A 179 20.12 -1.43 14.14
CA ALA A 179 20.28 -2.85 13.85
C ALA A 179 19.01 -3.68 14.15
N ALA A 180 18.16 -3.25 15.10
CA ALA A 180 16.93 -3.97 15.43
C ALA A 180 15.84 -3.75 14.40
N LEU A 181 15.72 -2.52 13.89
CA LEU A 181 14.84 -2.16 12.80
C LEU A 181 15.24 -2.89 11.52
N VAL A 182 16.53 -2.90 11.17
CA VAL A 182 17.04 -3.57 9.96
C VAL A 182 16.67 -5.05 9.96
N ARG A 183 16.93 -5.77 11.06
CA ARG A 183 16.52 -7.18 11.20
C ARG A 183 15.01 -7.38 11.06
N SER A 184 14.23 -6.53 11.73
CA SER A 184 12.76 -6.61 11.70
C SER A 184 12.20 -6.36 10.30
N ALA A 185 12.78 -5.40 9.59
CA ALA A 185 12.39 -5.03 8.24
C ALA A 185 12.83 -6.09 7.22
N ALA A 186 14.05 -6.62 7.32
CA ALA A 186 14.53 -7.74 6.49
C ALA A 186 13.57 -8.94 6.55
N ALA A 187 13.18 -9.36 7.75
CA ALA A 187 12.25 -10.47 7.94
C ALA A 187 10.84 -10.18 7.42
N ALA A 188 10.32 -8.95 7.63
CA ALA A 188 8.95 -8.60 7.24
C ALA A 188 8.81 -8.30 5.74
N LEU A 189 9.85 -7.75 5.10
CA LEU A 189 9.89 -7.39 3.68
C LEU A 189 10.45 -8.53 2.81
N ASP A 190 10.97 -9.60 3.43
CA ASP A 190 11.68 -10.69 2.76
C ASP A 190 12.89 -10.18 1.94
N LEU A 191 13.68 -9.29 2.55
CA LEU A 191 14.84 -8.66 1.92
C LEU A 191 16.12 -9.00 2.70
N PRO A 192 17.27 -9.22 2.04
CA PRO A 192 18.52 -9.49 2.74
C PRO A 192 19.01 -8.24 3.48
N GLU A 193 19.49 -8.37 4.72
CA GLU A 193 20.02 -7.22 5.48
C GLU A 193 21.18 -6.53 4.76
N LEU A 194 22.05 -7.33 4.15
CA LEU A 194 23.14 -6.94 3.27
C LEU A 194 22.84 -7.39 1.85
N GLY A 195 22.89 -6.47 0.91
CA GLY A 195 22.57 -6.71 -0.49
C GLY A 195 22.72 -5.43 -1.30
N ARG A 196 22.81 -5.56 -2.63
CA ARG A 196 22.95 -4.42 -3.54
C ARG A 196 21.59 -3.76 -3.74
N TYR A 197 21.43 -2.58 -3.17
CA TYR A 197 20.21 -1.79 -3.26
C TYR A 197 20.43 -0.49 -4.03
N ALA A 198 19.41 -0.07 -4.77
CA ALA A 198 19.28 1.30 -5.26
C ALA A 198 17.91 1.86 -4.86
N VAL A 199 17.81 3.19 -4.72
CA VAL A 199 16.54 3.88 -4.51
C VAL A 199 16.25 4.75 -5.71
N VAL A 200 15.02 4.66 -6.21
CA VAL A 200 14.50 5.50 -7.29
C VAL A 200 13.44 6.42 -6.70
N VAL A 201 13.50 7.71 -7.01
CA VAL A 201 12.48 8.68 -6.63
C VAL A 201 11.92 9.31 -7.90
N THR A 202 10.64 9.10 -8.15
CA THR A 202 9.95 9.56 -9.35
C THR A 202 8.99 10.68 -8.99
N ARG A 203 9.10 11.82 -9.68
CA ARG A 203 8.12 12.90 -9.56
C ARG A 203 6.86 12.51 -10.32
N LEU A 204 5.72 12.54 -9.64
CA LEU A 204 4.43 12.30 -10.28
C LEU A 204 4.01 13.54 -11.09
N PRO A 205 3.51 13.37 -12.32
CA PRO A 205 2.91 14.49 -13.05
C PRO A 205 1.74 15.04 -12.25
N GLY A 206 1.75 16.34 -11.96
CA GLY A 206 0.71 16.97 -11.15
C GLY A 206 -0.68 16.84 -11.79
N ARG A 207 -1.59 16.18 -11.05
CA ARG A 207 -3.06 16.31 -11.18
C ARG A 207 -3.65 16.02 -12.56
N HIS A 208 -3.40 14.83 -13.12
CA HIS A 208 -4.33 14.22 -14.07
C HIS A 208 -4.75 12.86 -13.54
N ASP A 209 -6.06 12.62 -13.60
CA ASP A 209 -6.82 11.40 -13.34
C ASP A 209 -6.01 10.23 -12.73
N HIS A 210 -6.44 9.75 -11.56
CA HIS A 210 -6.11 8.40 -11.08
C HIS A 210 -6.76 7.35 -11.99
N GLY A 211 -6.56 7.46 -13.31
CA GLY A 211 -6.86 6.48 -14.32
C GLY A 211 -5.79 5.41 -14.25
N ASP A 212 -6.21 4.25 -13.80
CA ASP A 212 -5.44 3.05 -13.56
C ASP A 212 -4.46 3.12 -12.38
N ASP A 213 -4.87 2.41 -11.33
CA ASP A 213 -4.05 1.57 -10.47
C ASP A 213 -3.23 0.58 -11.32
N ALA A 214 -2.41 1.10 -12.24
CA ALA A 214 -1.51 0.35 -13.08
C ALA A 214 -0.52 -0.30 -12.13
N LEU A 215 -0.79 -1.58 -11.82
CA LEU A 215 0.00 -2.48 -10.99
C LEU A 215 1.47 -2.17 -11.20
N ARG A 216 2.06 -1.45 -10.23
CA ARG A 216 3.49 -1.15 -10.26
C ARG A 216 4.22 -2.49 -10.21
N PRO A 217 5.17 -2.73 -11.13
CA PRO A 217 5.82 -4.02 -11.20
C PRO A 217 6.55 -4.29 -9.88
N THR A 218 6.31 -5.46 -9.29
CA THR A 218 7.05 -5.95 -8.11
C THR A 218 8.43 -6.50 -8.51
N SER A 219 8.65 -6.71 -9.81
CA SER A 219 9.92 -7.13 -10.39
C SER A 219 10.15 -6.51 -11.77
N LEU A 220 11.39 -6.15 -12.08
CA LEU A 220 11.87 -5.76 -13.41
C LEU A 220 13.10 -6.63 -13.74
N GLY A 221 13.00 -7.48 -14.76
CA GLY A 221 14.00 -8.53 -15.00
C GLY A 221 14.23 -9.39 -13.74
N VAL A 222 15.47 -9.44 -13.27
CA VAL A 222 15.87 -10.14 -12.02
C VAL A 222 15.75 -9.28 -10.77
N MET A 223 15.45 -8.00 -10.91
CA MET A 223 15.40 -7.03 -9.82
C MET A 223 14.05 -7.08 -9.13
N ARG A 224 14.04 -6.93 -7.80
CA ARG A 224 12.81 -6.83 -7.01
C ARG A 224 12.58 -5.40 -6.56
N LEU A 225 11.34 -4.92 -6.70
CA LEU A 225 10.96 -3.55 -6.38
C LEU A 225 9.94 -3.51 -5.24
N LEU A 226 10.18 -2.63 -4.28
CA LEU A 226 9.24 -2.28 -3.23
C LEU A 226 8.87 -0.81 -3.35
N TRP A 227 7.58 -0.54 -3.47
CA TRP A 227 7.06 0.80 -3.74
C TRP A 227 6.54 1.45 -2.46
N ARG A 228 6.83 2.74 -2.31
CA ARG A 228 6.30 3.61 -1.28
C ARG A 228 5.74 4.89 -1.89
N MET A 229 4.44 5.06 -1.77
CA MET A 229 3.73 6.23 -2.30
C MET A 229 3.78 7.40 -1.32
N ARG A 230 4.07 8.60 -1.83
CA ARG A 230 3.98 9.88 -1.12
C ARG A 230 3.14 10.85 -1.97
N SER A 231 2.77 12.01 -1.41
CA SER A 231 1.83 12.95 -2.06
C SER A 231 2.32 13.47 -3.42
N ASP A 232 3.63 13.72 -3.55
CA ASP A 232 4.20 14.44 -4.70
C ASP A 232 5.31 13.65 -5.42
N TYR A 233 5.64 12.46 -4.91
CA TYR A 233 6.65 11.57 -5.48
C TYR A 233 6.39 10.11 -5.08
N GLU A 234 6.87 9.19 -5.91
CA GLU A 234 6.95 7.77 -5.59
C GLU A 234 8.40 7.41 -5.25
N VAL A 235 8.60 6.59 -4.22
CA VAL A 235 9.91 6.03 -3.88
C VAL A 235 9.87 4.53 -4.15
N SER A 236 10.82 4.00 -4.89
CA SER A 236 11.01 2.55 -5.01
C SER A 236 12.38 2.13 -4.49
N VAL A 237 12.39 1.07 -3.67
CA VAL A 237 13.59 0.37 -3.25
C VAL A 237 13.78 -0.80 -4.20
N VAL A 238 14.93 -0.85 -4.84
CA VAL A 238 15.28 -1.87 -5.83
C VAL A 238 16.38 -2.75 -5.26
N LEU A 239 16.11 -4.05 -5.14
CA LEU A 239 17.13 -5.06 -4.89
C LEU A 239 17.68 -5.53 -6.25
N LEU A 240 18.93 -5.18 -6.53
CA LEU A 240 19.56 -5.38 -7.84
C LEU A 240 19.98 -6.83 -8.10
N HIS A 241 20.29 -7.60 -7.06
CA HIS A 241 20.98 -8.88 -7.18
C HIS A 241 22.28 -8.72 -8.00
N GLU A 242 22.36 -9.35 -9.17
CA GLU A 242 23.49 -9.29 -10.09
C GLU A 242 23.34 -8.19 -11.16
N ALA A 243 22.18 -7.53 -11.25
CA ALA A 243 21.93 -6.49 -12.25
C ALA A 243 22.81 -5.25 -12.01
N GLU A 244 23.17 -4.58 -13.09
CA GLU A 244 23.90 -3.32 -13.08
C GLU A 244 22.94 -2.12 -13.18
N MET A 245 23.46 -0.93 -12.90
CA MET A 245 22.68 0.31 -12.95
C MET A 245 22.18 0.65 -14.35
N ASP A 246 22.87 0.20 -15.38
CA ASP A 246 22.44 0.34 -16.77
C ASP A 246 21.18 -0.50 -17.03
N ASP A 247 21.15 -1.76 -16.55
CA ASP A 247 19.97 -2.64 -16.64
C ASP A 247 18.77 -2.01 -15.93
N LEU A 248 18.97 -1.48 -14.72
CA LEU A 248 17.92 -0.76 -13.99
C LEU A 248 17.38 0.44 -14.79
N THR A 249 18.27 1.22 -15.39
CA THR A 249 17.89 2.41 -16.16
C THR A 249 17.10 2.05 -17.41
N ASP A 250 17.52 1.01 -18.13
CA ASP A 250 16.87 0.55 -19.34
C ASP A 250 15.49 -0.07 -19.05
N GLU A 251 15.37 -0.87 -17.99
CA GLU A 251 14.11 -1.46 -17.53
C GLU A 251 13.13 -0.41 -16.98
N LEU A 252 13.61 0.65 -16.34
CA LEU A 252 12.74 1.73 -15.84
C LEU A 252 12.25 2.67 -16.94
N ARG A 253 13.01 2.87 -18.02
CA ARG A 253 12.73 3.86 -19.06
C ARG A 253 11.29 3.81 -19.61
N PRO A 254 10.66 2.65 -19.87
CA PRO A 254 9.27 2.56 -20.33
C PRO A 254 8.23 2.97 -19.28
N HIS A 255 8.59 2.96 -18.00
CA HIS A 255 7.68 3.21 -16.88
C HIS A 255 7.75 4.64 -16.33
N ILE A 256 8.76 5.42 -16.74
CA ILE A 256 8.95 6.80 -16.29
C ILE A 256 8.33 7.77 -17.29
N THR A 257 7.23 8.43 -16.89
CA THR A 257 6.55 9.44 -17.70
C THR A 257 7.02 10.88 -17.41
N GLY A 258 7.59 11.12 -16.23
CA GLY A 258 8.16 12.40 -15.80
C GLY A 258 9.64 12.29 -15.48
N CYS A 259 10.07 12.86 -14.36
CA CYS A 259 11.47 12.78 -13.92
C CYS A 259 11.66 11.71 -12.85
N ALA A 260 12.75 10.95 -12.94
CA ALA A 260 13.18 10.02 -11.92
C ALA A 260 14.64 10.26 -11.54
N GLY A 261 14.94 10.29 -10.25
CA GLY A 261 16.29 10.30 -9.71
C GLY A 261 16.67 8.93 -9.18
N ILE A 262 17.88 8.45 -9.47
CA ILE A 262 18.39 7.16 -8.98
C ILE A 262 19.61 7.39 -8.09
N SER A 263 19.62 6.78 -6.92
CA SER A 263 20.77 6.76 -6.01
C SER A 263 21.94 5.95 -6.58
N PRO A 264 23.16 6.13 -6.05
CA PRO A 264 24.21 5.11 -6.17
C PRO A 264 23.77 3.80 -5.51
N VAL A 265 24.45 2.70 -5.82
CA VAL A 265 24.26 1.42 -5.16
C VAL A 265 24.74 1.50 -3.71
N VAL A 266 23.98 0.89 -2.80
CA VAL A 266 24.32 0.72 -1.38
C VAL A 266 24.26 -0.76 -1.00
N GLU A 267 24.99 -1.17 0.05
CA GLU A 267 25.25 -2.59 0.33
C GLU A 267 24.36 -3.16 1.44
N GLY A 268 23.37 -2.41 1.91
CA GLY A 268 22.42 -2.92 2.91
C GLY A 268 21.26 -1.99 3.23
N LEU A 269 20.27 -2.55 3.93
CA LEU A 269 19.03 -1.87 4.30
C LEU A 269 19.27 -0.62 5.18
N ALA A 270 20.35 -0.62 5.97
CA ALA A 270 20.70 0.50 6.84
C ALA A 270 21.01 1.80 6.05
N GLU A 271 21.40 1.67 4.78
CA GLU A 271 21.79 2.80 3.95
C GLU A 271 20.65 3.35 3.09
N LEU A 272 19.45 2.75 3.13
CA LEU A 272 18.33 3.16 2.28
C LEU A 272 17.89 4.62 2.52
N GLY A 273 18.00 5.11 3.75
CA GLY A 273 17.73 6.51 4.07
C GLY A 273 18.69 7.47 3.37
N ARG A 274 19.98 7.14 3.37
CA ARG A 274 21.02 7.85 2.61
C ARG A 274 20.76 7.75 1.10
N ALA A 275 20.47 6.55 0.60
CA ALA A 275 20.20 6.30 -0.81
C ALA A 275 18.99 7.12 -1.30
N ARG A 276 17.89 7.17 -0.54
CA ARG A 276 16.73 8.02 -0.87
C ARG A 276 17.11 9.49 -1.01
N ARG A 277 17.84 10.07 -0.06
CA ARG A 277 18.27 11.47 -0.15
C ARG A 277 19.12 11.74 -1.39
N LEU A 278 19.98 10.80 -1.75
CA LEU A 278 20.83 10.87 -2.94
C LEU A 278 20.01 10.78 -4.22
N ALA A 279 18.99 9.92 -4.27
CA ALA A 279 18.03 9.85 -5.37
C ALA A 279 17.20 11.14 -5.49
N GLU A 280 16.77 11.73 -4.37
CA GLU A 280 16.08 13.03 -4.36
C GLU A 280 16.97 14.16 -4.89
N LEU A 281 18.26 14.17 -4.54
CA LEU A 281 19.22 15.12 -5.11
C LEU A 281 19.36 14.92 -6.63
N ALA A 282 19.46 13.67 -7.10
CA ALA A 282 19.50 13.38 -8.52
C ALA A 282 18.23 13.86 -9.25
N LEU A 283 17.04 13.61 -8.67
CA LEU A 283 15.76 14.07 -9.23
C LEU A 283 15.68 15.60 -9.35
N ARG A 284 16.32 16.33 -8.43
CA ARG A 284 16.39 17.80 -8.46
C ARG A 284 17.33 18.34 -9.55
N THR A 285 18.15 17.49 -10.17
CA THR A 285 18.98 17.88 -11.33
C THR A 285 18.25 17.76 -12.67
N CYS A 286 17.04 17.19 -12.69
CA CYS A 286 16.22 17.14 -13.89
C CYS A 286 15.69 18.53 -14.24
N VAL A 287 15.67 18.87 -15.53
CA VAL A 287 15.37 20.23 -16.03
C VAL A 287 14.04 20.28 -16.79
N GLY A 288 13.58 19.13 -17.33
CA GLY A 288 12.40 19.06 -18.18
C GLY A 288 11.12 18.60 -17.47
N GLU A 289 9.98 18.76 -18.15
CA GLU A 289 8.70 18.15 -17.77
C GLU A 289 8.47 16.77 -18.42
N GLY A 290 9.34 16.37 -19.36
CA GLY A 290 9.26 15.09 -20.05
C GLY A 290 10.03 13.95 -19.35
N PRO A 291 10.01 12.74 -19.94
CA PRO A 291 10.73 11.57 -19.43
C PRO A 291 12.23 11.82 -19.29
N GLU A 292 12.73 11.91 -18.06
CA GLU A 292 14.16 12.04 -17.76
C GLU A 292 14.53 11.14 -16.56
N ILE A 293 15.58 10.35 -16.73
CA ILE A 293 16.18 9.57 -15.64
C ILE A 293 17.56 10.18 -15.32
N ALA A 294 17.72 10.66 -14.08
CA ALA A 294 18.96 11.19 -13.57
C ALA A 294 19.58 10.21 -12.58
N ARG A 295 20.69 9.57 -12.96
CA ARG A 295 21.56 8.86 -12.01
C ARG A 295 22.43 9.87 -11.30
N LEU A 296 22.55 9.74 -9.98
CA LEU A 296 23.35 10.70 -9.21
C LEU A 296 24.81 10.75 -9.69
N GLU A 297 25.41 9.59 -10.00
CA GLU A 297 26.82 9.46 -10.40
C GLU A 297 27.14 10.26 -11.68
N ASP A 298 26.17 10.39 -12.59
CA ASP A 298 26.31 11.14 -13.84
C ASP A 298 26.09 12.65 -13.67
N ARG A 299 25.64 13.08 -12.48
CA ARG A 299 25.14 14.45 -12.22
C ARG A 299 25.76 15.08 -10.96
N LEU A 300 26.88 14.55 -10.45
CA LEU A 300 27.48 14.99 -9.17
C LEU A 300 27.71 16.52 -9.06
N PRO A 301 28.24 17.25 -10.06
CA PRO A 301 28.41 18.70 -9.95
C PRO A 301 27.07 19.45 -9.77
N ALA A 302 26.08 19.13 -10.61
CA ALA A 302 24.73 19.67 -10.50
C ALA A 302 24.08 19.29 -9.16
N ALA A 303 24.30 18.07 -8.68
CA ALA A 303 23.80 17.60 -7.39
C ALA A 303 24.39 18.41 -6.22
N LEU A 304 25.68 18.76 -6.27
CA LEU A 304 26.31 19.64 -5.29
C LEU A 304 25.67 21.03 -5.29
N VAL A 305 25.41 21.60 -6.47
CA VAL A 305 24.74 22.90 -6.62
C VAL A 305 23.35 22.87 -5.99
N VAL A 306 22.51 21.88 -6.34
CA VAL A 306 21.15 21.82 -5.78
C VAL A 306 21.16 21.48 -4.29
N SER A 307 22.19 20.78 -3.77
CA SER A 307 22.30 20.50 -2.33
C SER A 307 22.57 21.74 -1.47
N GLN A 308 23.06 22.83 -2.07
CA GLN A 308 23.44 24.07 -1.37
C GLN A 308 22.81 25.30 -2.07
N PRO A 309 21.48 25.46 -2.05
CA PRO A 309 20.78 26.48 -2.85
C PRO A 309 21.19 27.91 -2.50
N GLU A 310 21.44 28.21 -1.22
CA GLU A 310 21.87 29.54 -0.78
C GLU A 310 23.26 29.91 -1.33
N LEU A 311 24.22 28.99 -1.21
CA LEU A 311 25.58 29.18 -1.74
C LEU A 311 25.58 29.25 -3.27
N ALA A 312 24.77 28.41 -3.92
CA ALA A 312 24.58 28.42 -5.36
C ALA A 312 23.96 29.76 -5.85
N GLY A 313 23.01 30.32 -5.10
CA GLY A 313 22.45 31.64 -5.35
C GLY A 313 23.50 32.76 -5.21
N HIS A 314 24.35 32.70 -4.17
CA HIS A 314 25.48 33.62 -4.04
C HIS A 314 26.49 33.49 -5.18
N LEU A 315 26.80 32.28 -5.62
CA LEU A 315 27.70 32.02 -6.74
C LEU A 315 27.15 32.60 -8.04
N SER A 316 25.89 32.30 -8.40
CA SER A 316 25.27 32.83 -9.62
C SER A 316 25.11 34.36 -9.56
N GLY A 317 24.74 34.91 -8.41
CA GLY A 317 24.67 36.35 -8.15
C GLY A 317 26.03 37.07 -8.09
N THR A 318 27.15 36.34 -8.07
CA THR A 318 28.50 36.91 -8.14
C THR A 318 29.07 36.78 -9.56
N VAL A 319 28.96 35.58 -10.14
CA VAL A 319 29.59 35.23 -11.43
C VAL A 319 28.74 35.73 -12.61
N LEU A 320 27.41 35.52 -12.57
CA LEU A 320 26.51 35.76 -13.69
C LEU A 320 25.65 37.02 -13.54
N ARG A 321 25.77 37.76 -12.42
CA ARG A 321 24.96 38.97 -12.18
C ARG A 321 24.89 39.94 -13.36
N PRO A 322 26.00 40.29 -14.04
CA PRO A 322 25.93 41.22 -15.18
C PRO A 322 25.12 40.67 -16.35
N ILE A 323 25.10 39.34 -16.54
CA ILE A 323 24.28 38.66 -17.56
C ILE A 323 22.83 38.58 -17.11
N LEU A 324 22.59 38.28 -15.83
CA LEU A 324 21.24 38.17 -15.27
C LEU A 324 20.48 39.51 -15.25
N ALA A 325 21.22 40.62 -15.23
CA ALA A 325 20.68 41.98 -15.28
C ALA A 325 20.38 42.50 -16.70
N LEU A 326 20.70 41.74 -17.75
CA LEU A 326 20.35 42.09 -19.13
C LEU A 326 18.85 41.88 -19.38
N ASP A 327 18.37 42.45 -20.48
CA ASP A 327 17.03 42.16 -21.00
C ASP A 327 16.83 40.64 -21.18
N PRO A 328 15.62 40.09 -20.91
CA PRO A 328 15.39 38.65 -20.90
C PRO A 328 15.87 37.90 -22.14
N ALA A 329 15.66 38.48 -23.33
CA ALA A 329 16.10 37.88 -24.60
C ALA A 329 17.62 37.80 -24.72
N ASP A 330 18.33 38.87 -24.33
CA ASP A 330 19.80 38.91 -24.35
C ASP A 330 20.39 37.93 -23.33
N ARG A 331 19.80 37.87 -22.14
CA ARG A 331 20.17 36.93 -21.08
C ARG A 331 20.03 35.48 -21.55
N GLU A 332 18.87 35.12 -22.10
CA GLU A 332 18.58 33.76 -22.58
C GLU A 332 19.56 33.36 -23.70
N VAL A 333 19.84 34.26 -24.64
CA VAL A 333 20.79 34.03 -25.73
C VAL A 333 22.21 33.77 -25.21
N LEU A 334 22.67 34.55 -24.22
CA LEU A 334 24.02 34.37 -23.68
C LEU A 334 24.13 33.11 -22.82
N LEU A 335 23.16 32.84 -21.94
CA LEU A 335 23.17 31.62 -21.12
C LEU A 335 23.05 30.36 -21.98
N GLY A 336 22.17 30.37 -23.00
CA GLY A 336 22.06 29.27 -23.96
C GLY A 336 23.34 29.08 -24.79
N THR A 337 24.05 30.16 -25.11
CA THR A 337 25.34 30.05 -25.81
C THR A 337 26.44 29.48 -24.90
N LEU A 338 26.47 29.87 -23.62
CA LEU A 338 27.39 29.30 -22.63
C LEU A 338 27.15 27.81 -22.44
N GLU A 339 25.89 27.41 -22.30
CA GLU A 339 25.51 25.99 -22.20
C GLU A 339 25.98 25.20 -23.41
N ALA A 340 25.63 25.64 -24.62
CA ALA A 340 26.00 24.95 -25.84
C ALA A 340 27.53 24.87 -26.01
N TRP A 341 28.26 25.92 -25.62
CA TRP A 341 29.72 25.91 -25.61
C TRP A 341 30.29 24.83 -24.68
N LEU A 342 29.80 24.76 -23.44
CA LEU A 342 30.25 23.77 -22.45
C LEU A 342 29.90 22.33 -22.90
N ARG A 343 28.68 22.08 -23.38
CA ARG A 343 28.26 20.79 -23.95
C ARG A 343 29.04 20.39 -25.20
N CYS A 344 29.56 21.38 -25.91
CA CYS A 344 30.40 21.18 -27.09
C CYS A 344 31.90 21.14 -26.79
N GLU A 345 32.28 21.03 -25.51
CA GLU A 345 33.68 20.97 -25.05
C GLU A 345 34.52 22.17 -25.56
N GLY A 346 33.89 23.34 -25.68
CA GLY A 346 34.50 24.56 -26.21
C GLY A 346 34.61 24.65 -27.73
N SER A 347 33.99 23.74 -28.48
CA SER A 347 33.97 23.81 -29.94
C SER A 347 32.92 24.81 -30.44
N ALA A 348 33.39 25.98 -30.91
CA ALA A 348 32.55 27.00 -31.55
C ALA A 348 31.74 26.46 -32.73
N MET A 349 32.32 25.54 -33.51
CA MET A 349 31.67 24.97 -34.69
C MET A 349 30.50 24.05 -34.30
N ARG A 350 30.72 23.15 -33.34
CA ARG A 350 29.66 22.27 -32.82
C ARG A 350 28.55 23.08 -32.15
N ALA A 351 28.93 24.07 -31.32
CA ALA A 351 27.97 24.94 -30.65
C ALA A 351 27.14 25.75 -31.64
N ALA A 352 27.75 26.27 -32.72
CA ALA A 352 27.03 27.02 -33.74
C ALA A 352 26.02 26.16 -34.50
N GLY A 353 26.36 24.89 -34.73
CA GLY A 353 25.42 23.90 -35.29
C GLY A 353 24.22 23.66 -34.38
N GLN A 354 24.41 23.49 -33.07
CA GLN A 354 23.31 23.32 -32.10
C GLN A 354 22.44 24.58 -31.98
N LEU A 355 23.05 25.77 -32.05
CA LEU A 355 22.37 27.06 -31.91
C LEU A 355 21.83 27.61 -33.24
N TYR A 356 21.97 26.87 -34.35
CA TYR A 356 21.57 27.28 -35.70
C TYR A 356 22.09 28.68 -36.09
N CYS A 357 23.36 28.95 -35.82
CA CYS A 357 23.99 30.24 -36.13
C CYS A 357 25.38 30.05 -36.76
N HIS A 358 26.03 31.16 -37.12
CA HIS A 358 27.41 31.10 -37.62
C HIS A 358 28.42 31.04 -36.47
N ARG A 359 29.55 30.34 -36.65
CA ARG A 359 30.62 30.21 -35.63
C ARG A 359 31.11 31.55 -35.06
N ASN A 360 31.15 32.59 -35.90
CA ASN A 360 31.58 33.93 -35.49
C ASN A 360 30.60 34.54 -34.48
N THR A 361 29.31 34.23 -34.59
CA THR A 361 28.29 34.67 -33.64
C THR A 361 28.53 34.03 -32.27
N VAL A 362 28.84 32.72 -32.24
CA VAL A 362 29.23 32.03 -31.00
C VAL A 362 30.45 32.70 -30.37
N PHE A 363 31.53 32.93 -31.14
CA PHE A 363 32.72 33.61 -30.62
C PHE A 363 32.42 35.00 -30.07
N ASN A 364 31.61 35.79 -30.77
CA ASN A 364 31.23 37.13 -30.31
C ASN A 364 30.45 37.07 -28.99
N ARG A 365 29.52 36.13 -28.87
CA ARG A 365 28.74 35.94 -27.63
C ARG A 365 29.60 35.43 -26.48
N ILE A 366 30.51 34.50 -26.74
CA ILE A 366 31.48 34.00 -25.76
C ILE A 366 32.39 35.12 -25.27
N ARG A 367 32.95 35.93 -26.17
CA ARG A 367 33.75 37.11 -25.79
C ARG A 367 32.92 38.09 -24.95
N ARG A 368 31.65 38.32 -25.30
CA ARG A 368 30.74 39.17 -24.51
C ARG A 368 30.51 38.59 -23.10
N ILE A 369 30.34 37.27 -22.97
CA ILE A 369 30.23 36.59 -21.67
C ILE A 369 31.50 36.79 -20.84
N GLU A 370 32.68 36.59 -21.42
CA GLU A 370 33.95 36.78 -20.71
C GLU A 370 34.15 38.24 -20.26
N GLN A 371 33.78 39.20 -21.11
CA GLN A 371 33.84 40.64 -20.78
C GLN A 371 32.87 41.03 -19.66
N LEU A 372 31.64 40.51 -19.69
CA LEU A 372 30.61 40.83 -18.69
C LEU A 372 30.93 40.20 -17.33
N THR A 373 31.41 38.96 -17.32
CA THR A 373 31.64 38.19 -16.08
C THR A 373 33.05 38.39 -15.52
N GLY A 374 34.00 38.82 -16.35
CA GLY A 374 35.43 38.87 -16.03
C GLY A 374 36.08 37.48 -15.94
N ARG A 375 35.41 36.43 -16.40
CA ARG A 375 35.88 35.03 -16.39
C ARG A 375 36.31 34.64 -17.78
N SER A 376 37.43 33.97 -17.93
CA SER A 376 37.87 33.44 -19.22
C SER A 376 37.58 31.94 -19.35
N LEU A 377 36.94 31.55 -20.45
CA LEU A 377 36.71 30.15 -20.80
C LEU A 377 37.98 29.42 -21.25
N ALA A 378 39.13 30.10 -21.27
CA ALA A 378 40.45 29.50 -21.42
C ALA A 378 41.10 29.14 -20.06
N ARG A 379 40.54 29.61 -18.93
CA ARG A 379 41.07 29.35 -17.58
C ARG A 379 40.24 28.27 -16.88
N PRO A 380 40.86 27.17 -16.41
CA PRO A 380 40.10 26.06 -15.81
C PRO A 380 39.22 26.45 -14.63
N LEU A 381 39.71 27.29 -13.71
CA LEU A 381 38.93 27.71 -12.54
C LEU A 381 37.70 28.56 -12.93
N ASP A 382 37.87 29.45 -13.89
CA ASP A 382 36.80 30.31 -14.41
C ASP A 382 35.71 29.47 -15.10
N ILE A 383 36.10 28.40 -15.82
CA ILE A 383 35.14 27.44 -16.41
C ILE A 383 34.32 26.76 -15.32
N VAL A 384 34.94 26.33 -14.21
CA VAL A 384 34.23 25.71 -13.09
C VAL A 384 33.24 26.69 -12.47
N GLU A 385 33.66 27.92 -12.18
CA GLU A 385 32.76 28.97 -11.67
C GLU A 385 31.56 29.21 -12.59
N LEU A 386 31.81 29.37 -13.90
CA LEU A 386 30.76 29.60 -14.90
C LEU A 386 29.81 28.41 -15.03
N THR A 387 30.33 27.18 -14.97
CA THR A 387 29.53 25.96 -15.07
C THR A 387 28.59 25.82 -13.87
N LEU A 388 29.13 25.92 -12.65
CA LEU A 388 28.34 25.81 -11.43
C LEU A 388 27.33 26.96 -11.28
N ALA A 389 27.72 28.18 -11.68
CA ALA A 389 26.82 29.33 -11.69
C ALA A 389 25.69 29.15 -12.71
N LEU A 390 25.97 28.58 -13.89
CA LEU A 390 24.96 28.26 -14.90
C LEU A 390 24.00 27.19 -14.38
N ASP A 391 24.50 26.10 -13.78
CA ASP A 391 23.67 25.07 -13.16
C ASP A 391 22.76 25.66 -12.08
N ALA A 392 23.27 26.58 -11.26
CA ALA A 392 22.48 27.25 -10.24
C ALA A 392 21.31 28.04 -10.82
N VAL A 393 21.53 28.77 -11.92
CA VAL A 393 20.47 29.55 -12.60
C VAL A 393 19.41 28.63 -13.23
N ARG A 394 19.79 27.43 -13.68
CA ARG A 394 18.88 26.54 -14.40
C ARG A 394 18.10 25.60 -13.48
N LEU A 395 18.71 25.15 -12.39
CA LEU A 395 18.16 24.12 -11.51
C LEU A 395 17.44 24.69 -10.29
N LEU A 396 17.75 25.94 -9.90
CA LEU A 396 17.11 26.56 -8.77
C LEU A 396 15.98 27.48 -9.23
N PRO A 397 14.84 27.52 -8.51
CA PRO A 397 13.77 28.46 -8.81
C PRO A 397 14.30 29.89 -8.70
N VAL A 398 13.85 30.76 -9.61
CA VAL A 398 14.14 32.19 -9.55
C VAL A 398 13.42 32.74 -8.32
N THR A 399 14.17 33.03 -7.24
CA THR A 399 13.66 33.73 -6.05
C THR A 399 13.32 35.17 -6.33
#